data_AF-A0A8T0BFZ0-F1
#
_entry.id   AF-A0A8T0BFZ0-F1
#
_cell.length_a   1.000
_cell.length_b   1.000
_cell.length_c   1.000
_cell.angle_alpha   90.00
_cell.angle_beta   90.00
_cell.angle_gamma   90.00
#
_symmetry.space_group_name_H-M   'P 1'
#
loop_
_entity.id
_entity.type
_entity.pdbx_description
1 polymer ?
#
loop_
_entity_poly.entity_id
_entity_poly.type
_entity_poly.pdbx_seq_one_letter_code
_entity_poly.pdbx_strand_id
1 'polypeptide(L)' 'MQKSAMDFIKERLYGPGSQRTTNAELLSLQKKRGPNQGAAVQFVDKKLGAEQKAKAVKCNERFIHRQKLL' A
#
# COMPACT_ATOMS: atom_id res chain seq x y z
N MET A 1 12.41 33.68 9.65
CA MET A 1 13.14 32.95 8.59
C MET A 1 12.97 31.44 8.71
N GLN A 2 13.53 30.77 9.73
CA GLN A 2 13.53 29.30 9.80
C GLN A 2 12.14 28.66 9.88
N LYS A 3 11.23 29.21 10.71
CA LYS A 3 9.86 28.69 10.84
C LYS A 3 9.08 28.74 9.52
N SER A 4 9.12 29.89 8.83
CA SER A 4 8.46 30.06 7.53
C SER A 4 8.96 29.08 6.46
N ALA A 5 10.27 28.77 6.44
CA ALA A 5 10.81 27.76 5.53
C ALA A 5 10.35 26.33 5.88
N MET A 6 10.27 26.00 7.17
CA MET A 6 9.73 24.72 7.64
C MET A 6 8.26 24.55 7.30
N ASP A 7 7.47 25.61 7.50
CA ASP A 7 6.04 25.63 7.20
C ASP A 7 5.81 25.46 5.69
N PHE A 8 6.58 26.16 4.85
CA PHE A 8 6.53 26.00 3.39
C PHE A 8 6.82 24.56 2.96
N ILE A 9 7.88 23.93 3.50
CA ILE A 9 8.20 22.52 3.20
C ILE A 9 7.07 21.60 3.65
N LYS A 10 6.50 21.86 4.83
CA LYS A 10 5.40 21.06 5.39
C LYS A 10 4.16 21.13 4.51
N GLU A 11 3.75 22.32 4.08
CA GLU A 11 2.59 22.50 3.21
C GLU A 11 2.77 21.85 1.85
N ARG A 12 3.96 22.00 1.23
CA ARG A 12 4.21 21.51 -0.13
C ARG A 12 4.46 20.00 -0.19
N LEU A 13 5.11 19.42 0.83
CA LEU A 13 5.49 18.00 0.82
C LEU A 13 4.60 17.11 1.68
N TYR A 14 4.04 17.63 2.77
CA TYR A 14 3.27 16.87 3.77
C TYR A 14 1.86 17.45 3.98
N GLY A 15 1.39 18.31 3.06
CA GLY A 15 0.06 18.90 3.09
C GLY A 15 -1.05 17.93 2.66
N PRO A 16 -2.31 18.40 2.69
CA PRO A 16 -3.48 17.62 2.28
C PRO A 16 -3.31 17.05 0.87
N GLY A 17 -3.57 15.75 0.69
CA GLY A 17 -3.43 15.05 -0.59
C GLY A 17 -2.03 14.50 -0.88
N SER A 18 -1.02 14.81 -0.06
CA SER A 18 0.28 14.16 -0.15
C SER A 18 0.22 12.72 0.39
N GLN A 19 0.87 11.79 -0.31
CA GLN A 19 1.07 10.42 0.17
C GLN A 19 2.33 10.28 1.04
N ARG A 20 3.10 11.35 1.22
CA ARG A 20 4.34 11.34 2.01
C ARG A 20 4.01 11.47 3.50
N THR A 21 4.71 10.71 4.32
CA THR A 21 4.62 10.77 5.79
C THR A 21 5.99 11.06 6.38
N THR A 22 6.02 11.61 7.58
CA THR A 22 7.28 11.83 8.31
C THR A 22 7.75 10.54 8.99
N ASN A 23 9.05 10.41 9.26
CA ASN A 23 9.59 9.24 9.95
C ASN A 23 8.97 9.04 11.34
N ALA A 24 8.75 10.13 12.08
CA ALA A 24 8.12 10.07 13.40
C ALA A 24 6.69 9.55 13.33
N GLU A 25 5.92 9.98 12.33
CA GLU A 25 4.56 9.49 12.10
C GLU A 25 4.57 8.03 11.67
N LEU A 26 5.43 7.66 10.71
CA LEU A 26 5.57 6.29 10.19
C LEU A 26 5.96 5.29 11.27
N LEU A 27 6.80 5.71 12.22
CA LEU A 27 7.25 4.90 13.36
C LEU A 27 6.36 5.05 14.60
N SER A 28 5.32 5.89 14.55
CA SER A 28 4.40 6.07 15.68
C SER A 28 3.63 4.79 15.99
N LEU A 29 3.33 4.56 17.28
CA LEU A 29 2.53 3.41 17.70
C LEU A 29 1.15 3.40 17.05
N GLN A 30 0.57 4.56 16.76
CA GLN A 30 -0.73 4.69 16.12
C GLN A 30 -0.72 4.13 14.69
N LYS A 31 0.30 4.44 13.87
CA LYS A 31 0.43 3.85 12.53
C LYS A 31 0.78 2.36 12.59
N LYS A 32 1.61 1.94 13.55
CA LYS A 32 2.02 0.54 13.69
C LYS A 32 0.90 -0.38 14.18
N ARG A 33 0.03 0.10 15.08
CA ARG A 33 -1.12 -0.66 15.62
C ARG A 33 -2.41 -0.41 14.86
N GLY A 34 -2.41 0.52 13.91
CA GLY A 34 -3.59 0.85 13.10
C GLY A 34 -4.06 -0.33 12.24
N PRO A 35 -5.32 -0.29 11.74
CA PRO A 35 -5.91 -1.36 10.94
C PRO A 35 -5.20 -1.55 9.59
N ASN A 36 -4.59 -0.49 9.05
CA ASN A 36 -3.73 -0.56 7.86
C ASN A 36 -2.32 -0.98 8.25
N GLN A 37 -2.17 -2.21 8.72
CA GLN A 37 -0.86 -2.80 8.98
C GLN A 37 -0.14 -3.00 7.64
N GLY A 38 1.16 -2.69 7.60
CA GLY A 38 1.95 -2.75 6.36
C GLY A 38 1.92 -4.13 5.71
N ALA A 39 2.33 -4.21 4.44
CA ALA A 39 2.22 -5.42 3.61
C ALA A 39 2.68 -6.71 4.31
N ALA A 40 3.72 -6.66 5.14
CA ALA A 40 4.22 -7.80 5.90
C ALA A 40 3.17 -8.46 6.83
N VAL A 41 2.24 -7.68 7.40
CA VAL A 41 1.14 -8.25 8.21
C VAL A 41 0.06 -8.85 7.31
N GLN A 42 -0.22 -8.23 6.17
CA GLN A 42 -1.14 -8.80 5.18
C GLN A 42 -0.64 -10.15 4.63
N PHE A 43 0.68 -10.36 4.56
CA PHE A 43 1.27 -11.67 4.22
C PHE A 43 0.97 -12.77 5.24
N VAL A 44 0.74 -12.42 6.52
CA VAL A 44 0.34 -13.38 7.56
C VAL A 44 -1.15 -13.73 7.43
N ASP A 45 -1.94 -12.90 6.73
CA ASP A 45 -3.34 -13.20 6.44
C ASP A 45 -3.46 -14.35 5.43
N LYS A 46 -3.73 -15.54 5.95
CA LYS A 46 -3.90 -16.77 5.18
C LYS A 46 -5.01 -16.65 4.11
N LYS A 47 -5.97 -15.73 4.28
CA LYS A 47 -7.06 -15.51 3.31
C LYS A 47 -6.57 -14.82 2.05
N LEU A 48 -5.65 -13.85 2.17
CA LEU A 48 -5.07 -13.13 1.04
C LEU A 48 -4.37 -14.10 0.06
N GLY A 49 -3.63 -15.08 0.59
CA GLY A 49 -3.00 -16.11 -0.21
C GLY A 49 -3.99 -16.99 -0.98
N ALA A 50 -5.14 -17.32 -0.39
CA ALA A 50 -6.19 -18.09 -1.06
C ALA A 50 -6.85 -17.30 -2.20
N GLU A 51 -7.14 -16.02 -1.98
CA GLU A 51 -7.71 -15.13 -3.00
C GLU A 51 -6.76 -14.90 -4.18
N GLN A 52 -5.46 -14.70 -3.92
CA GLN A 52 -4.47 -14.54 -4.98
C GLN A 52 -4.31 -15.81 -5.82
N LYS A 53 -4.31 -16.99 -5.18
CA LYS A 53 -4.29 -18.28 -5.90
C LYS A 53 -5.52 -18.45 -6.79
N ALA A 54 -6.72 -18.15 -6.29
CA ALA A 54 -7.95 -18.22 -7.08
C ALA A 54 -7.91 -17.26 -8.29
N LYS A 55 -7.40 -16.04 -8.11
CA LYS A 55 -7.19 -15.09 -9.21
C LYS A 55 -6.19 -15.61 -10.24
N ALA A 56 -5.07 -16.19 -9.79
CA ALA A 56 -4.05 -16.74 -10.68
C ALA A 56 -4.59 -17.89 -11.55
N VAL A 57 -5.35 -18.83 -10.96
CA VAL A 57 -6.02 -19.92 -11.70
C VAL A 57 -6.94 -19.36 -12.78
N LYS A 58 -7.82 -18.42 -12.43
CA LYS A 58 -8.75 -17.79 -13.38
C LYS A 58 -8.04 -17.04 -14.50
N CYS A 59 -6.93 -16.36 -14.20
CA CYS A 59 -6.11 -15.69 -15.20
C CYS A 59 -5.45 -16.68 -16.16
N ASN A 60 -4.95 -17.82 -15.64
CA ASN A 60 -4.33 -18.86 -16.45
C ASN A 60 -5.35 -19.53 -17.38
N GLU A 61 -6.53 -19.89 -16.87
CA GLU A 61 -7.63 -20.43 -17.67
C GLU A 61 -8.02 -19.49 -18.82
N ARG A 62 -8.17 -18.19 -18.52
CA ARG A 62 -8.45 -17.16 -19.53
C ARG A 62 -7.33 -17.02 -20.55
N PHE A 63 -6.08 -17.11 -20.12
CA PHE A 63 -4.92 -17.03 -21.01
C PHE A 63 -4.90 -18.22 -21.97
N ILE A 64 -5.03 -19.45 -21.47
CA ILE A 64 -5.08 -20.67 -22.27
C ILE A 64 -6.26 -20.63 -23.25
N HIS A 65 -7.44 -20.20 -22.80
CA HIS A 65 -8.60 -20.06 -23.68
C HIS A 65 -8.35 -19.07 -24.82
N ARG A 66 -7.73 -17.91 -24.56
CA ARG A 66 -7.35 -16.96 -25.61
C ARG A 66 -6.30 -17.53 -26.55
N GLN A 67 -5.32 -18.28 -26.03
CA GLN A 67 -4.27 -18.89 -26.83
C GLN A 67 -4.81 -19.98 -27.77
N LYS A 68 -5.83 -20.74 -27.35
CA LYS A 68 -6.47 -21.78 -28.17
C LYS A 68 -7.45 -21.25 -29.23
N LEU A 69 -7.85 -19.98 -29.13
CA LEU A 69 -8.70 -19.30 -30.12
C LEU A 69 -7.90 -18.65 -31.25
N LEU A 70 -6.57 -18.60 -31.13
CA LEU A 70 -5.62 -18.24 -32.17
C LEU A 70 -5.16 -19.51 -32.90
#